data_AF-A0A948WTE4-F1
#
_entry.id   AF-A0A948WTE4-F1
#
_cell.length_a   1.000
_cell.length_b   1.000
_cell.length_c   1.000
_cell.angle_alpha   90.00
_cell.angle_beta   90.00
_cell.angle_gamma   90.00
#
_symmetry.space_group_name_H-M   'P 1'
#
loop_
_entity.id
_entity.type
_entity.pdbx_description
1 polymer ?
#
loop_
_entity_poly.entity_id
_entity_poly.type
_entity_poly.pdbx_seq_one_letter_code
_entity_poly.pdbx_strand_id
1 'polypeptide(L)' 'MESNNAPLKPLYTCSSCSWSGNEASFSTKILSIMYRPKHDNIQAFKQIKCPKCRNLVTIIFETLDGSVAK' A
#
# COMPACT_ATOMS: atom_id res chain seq x y z
N MET A 1 -17.32 -21.32 -20.36
CA MET A 1 -17.50 -20.29 -19.32
C MET A 1 -16.11 -19.87 -18.87
N GLU A 2 -15.55 -18.83 -19.51
CA GLU A 2 -14.19 -18.36 -19.24
C GLU A 2 -14.15 -17.63 -17.90
N SER A 3 -13.51 -18.28 -16.93
CA SER A 3 -13.14 -17.64 -15.67
C SER A 3 -12.07 -16.59 -15.98
N ASN A 4 -12.50 -15.34 -16.11
CA ASN A 4 -11.62 -14.18 -16.27
C ASN A 4 -10.85 -13.99 -14.95
N ASN A 5 -9.73 -14.70 -14.82
CA ASN A 5 -8.77 -14.56 -13.72
C ASN A 5 -7.96 -13.27 -13.91
N ALA A 6 -8.63 -12.12 -13.84
CA ALA A 6 -7.94 -10.85 -13.69
C ALA A 6 -7.30 -10.86 -12.29
N PRO A 7 -6.01 -10.53 -12.13
CA PRO A 7 -5.41 -10.40 -10.81
C PRO A 7 -6.25 -9.38 -10.03
N LEU A 8 -6.93 -9.84 -8.98
CA LEU A 8 -7.72 -9.02 -8.08
C LEU A 8 -6.76 -7.98 -7.46
N LYS A 9 -6.67 -6.80 -8.09
CA LYS A 9 -5.87 -5.70 -7.57
C LYS A 9 -6.39 -5.40 -6.16
N PRO A 10 -5.51 -5.29 -5.15
CA PRO A 10 -5.95 -5.06 -3.79
C PRO A 10 -6.83 -3.81 -3.71
N LEU A 11 -7.98 -3.96 -3.06
CA LEU A 11 -8.88 -2.86 -2.74
C LEU A 11 -8.34 -2.17 -1.48
N TYR A 12 -8.07 -0.87 -1.58
CA TYR A 12 -7.67 -0.07 -0.44
C TYR A 12 -8.89 0.62 0.15
N THR A 13 -9.09 0.41 1.45
CA THR A 13 -10.17 1.05 2.21
C THR A 13 -9.63 2.29 2.91
N CYS A 14 -10.30 3.43 2.71
CA CYS A 14 -9.99 4.65 3.44
C CYS A 14 -10.52 4.56 4.87
N SER A 15 -9.63 4.63 5.85
CA SER A 15 -9.97 4.57 7.27
C SER A 15 -10.89 5.69 7.76
N SER A 16 -11.00 6.80 7.01
CA SER A 16 -11.78 7.96 7.42
C SER A 16 -13.19 8.03 6.87
N CYS A 17 -13.44 7.45 5.69
CA CYS A 17 -14.76 7.52 5.04
C CYS A 17 -15.28 6.15 4.58
N SER A 18 -14.54 5.08 4.89
CA SER A 18 -14.84 3.69 4.52
C SER A 18 -14.97 3.45 3.00
N TRP A 19 -14.57 4.40 2.17
CA TRP A 19 -14.55 4.22 0.72
C TRP A 19 -13.45 3.24 0.34
N SER A 20 -13.82 2.22 -0.43
CA SER A 20 -12.90 1.22 -0.95
C SER A 20 -12.72 1.37 -2.45
N GLY A 21 -11.48 1.29 -2.92
CA GLY A 21 -11.18 1.37 -4.35
C GLY A 21 -9.81 0.82 -4.69
N ASN A 22 -9.58 0.60 -5.98
CA ASN A 22 -8.27 0.15 -6.46
C ASN A 22 -7.23 1.28 -6.38
N GLU A 23 -5.94 0.93 -6.40
CA GLU A 23 -4.86 1.93 -6.36
C GLU A 23 -4.95 3.02 -7.43
N ALA A 24 -5.43 2.65 -8.62
CA ALA A 24 -5.49 3.54 -9.78
C ALA A 24 -6.48 4.70 -9.56
N SER A 25 -7.43 4.52 -8.64
CA SER A 25 -8.40 5.54 -8.28
C SER A 25 -7.84 6.58 -7.28
N PHE A 26 -6.60 6.42 -6.80
CA PHE A 26 -5.94 7.36 -5.91
C PHE A 26 -4.93 8.23 -6.68
N SER A 27 -5.02 9.55 -6.54
CA SER A 27 -4.25 10.51 -7.35
C SER A 27 -2.82 10.74 -6.89
N THR A 28 -2.52 10.52 -5.61
CA THR A 28 -1.18 10.76 -5.02
C THR A 28 -0.59 9.45 -4.58
N LYS A 29 0.66 9.17 -4.94
CA LYS A 29 1.41 7.97 -4.55
C LYS A 29 2.76 8.41 -4.02
N ILE A 30 2.87 8.55 -2.70
CA ILE A 30 4.16 8.79 -2.04
C ILE A 30 4.69 7.44 -1.62
N LEU A 31 5.85 7.04 -2.13
CA LEU A 31 6.58 5.87 -1.68
C LEU A 31 7.66 6.34 -0.70
N SER A 32 7.75 5.70 0.45
CA SER A 32 8.74 6.02 1.47
C SER A 32 9.29 4.73 2.05
N ILE A 33 10.62 4.69 2.20
CA ILE A 33 11.34 3.56 2.78
C ILE A 33 11.97 4.08 4.07
N MET A 34 11.56 3.50 5.19
CA MET A 34 12.11 3.78 6.50
C MET A 34 13.04 2.64 6.90
N TYR A 35 14.34 2.89 6.93
CA TYR A 35 15.29 1.96 7.51
C TYR A 35 15.30 2.14 9.04
N ARG A 36 15.02 1.07 9.80
CA ARG A 36 15.12 1.07 11.26
C ARG A 36 16.38 0.31 11.69
N PRO A 37 17.55 0.99 11.82
CA PRO A 37 18.82 0.35 12.13
C PRO A 37 18.82 -0.43 13.46
N LYS A 38 17.98 -0.05 14.43
CA LYS A 38 17.87 -0.75 15.73
C LYS A 38 17.19 -2.14 15.65
N HIS A 39 16.41 -2.39 14.60
CA HIS A 39 15.63 -3.62 14.46
C HIS A 39 16.06 -4.44 13.23
N ASP A 40 17.14 -4.02 12.56
CA ASP A 40 17.58 -4.52 11.24
C ASP A 40 16.43 -4.71 10.24
N ASN A 41 15.43 -3.82 10.34
CA ASN A 41 14.17 -3.96 9.62
C ASN A 41 14.04 -2.75 8.70
N ILE A 42 13.86 -3.03 7.41
CA ILE A 42 13.39 -2.03 6.47
C ILE A 42 11.87 -2.05 6.57
N GLN A 43 11.23 -0.89 6.61
CA GLN A 43 9.78 -0.74 6.43
C GLN A 43 9.52 0.13 5.22
N ALA A 44 8.88 -0.41 4.19
CA ALA A 44 8.37 0.38 3.09
C ALA A 44 6.91 0.76 3.37
N PHE A 45 6.52 1.99 3.12
CA PHE A 45 5.12 2.40 3.15
C PHE A 45 4.79 3.30 1.97
N LYS A 46 3.52 3.28 1.59
CA LYS A 46 2.95 4.09 0.54
C LYS A 46 1.80 4.90 1.08
N GLN A 47 1.84 6.21 0.89
CA GLN A 47 0.71 7.06 1.20
C GLN A 47 -0.07 7.36 -0.08
N ILE A 48 -1.38 7.10 -0.03
CA ILE A 48 -2.32 7.40 -1.11
C ILE A 48 -3.42 8.34 -0.64
N LYS A 49 -3.83 9.29 -1.48
CA LYS A 49 -4.86 10.28 -1.14
C LYS A 49 -6.24 9.80 -1.58
N CYS A 50 -7.16 9.62 -0.63
CA CYS A 50 -8.53 9.18 -0.92
C CYS A 50 -9.26 10.21 -1.81
N PRO A 51 -9.90 9.80 -2.90
CA PRO A 51 -10.62 10.72 -3.79
C PRO A 51 -11.89 11.30 -3.15
N LYS A 52 -12.51 10.62 -2.18
CA LYS A 52 -13.78 11.03 -1.58
C LYS A 52 -13.61 12.06 -0.45
N CYS A 53 -12.73 11.79 0.50
CA CYS A 53 -12.53 12.65 1.67
C CYS A 53 -11.20 13.40 1.67
N ARG A 54 -10.34 13.17 0.65
CA ARG A 54 -9.01 13.78 0.52
C ARG A 54 -8.03 13.44 1.64
N ASN A 55 -8.35 12.51 2.53
CA ASN A 55 -7.44 12.02 3.57
C ASN A 55 -6.34 11.14 3.00
N LEU A 56 -5.18 11.18 3.66
CA LEU A 56 -4.05 10.30 3.36
C LEU A 56 -4.25 8.94 4.01
N VAL A 57 -4.17 7.89 3.21
CA VAL A 57 -4.20 6.49 3.62
C VAL A 57 -2.78 5.94 3.51
N THR A 58 -2.22 5.48 4.62
CA THR A 58 -0.88 4.87 4.65
C THR A 58 -1.02 3.36 4.52
N ILE A 59 -0.37 2.78 3.52
CA ILE A 59 -0.26 1.34 3.27
C ILE A 59 1.15 0.95 3.65
N ILE A 60 1.30 0.05 4.62
CA ILE A 60 2.61 -0.45 5.03
C ILE A 60 2.87 -1.73 4.21
N PHE A 61 3.98 -1.77 3.49
CA PHE A 61 4.54 -3.00 2.98
C PHE A 61 5.50 -3.52 4.06
N GLU A 62 5.14 -4.62 4.70
CA GLU A 62 6.13 -5.36 5.48
C GLU A 62 7.25 -5.76 4.53
N THR A 63 8.41 -5.18 4.74
CA THR A 63 9.57 -5.44 3.93
C THR A 63 10.38 -6.51 4.65
N LEU A 64 10.61 -7.58 3.89
CA LEU A 64 11.18 -8.85 4.32
C LEU A 64 12.36 -8.64 5.25
N ASP A 65 12.38 -9.45 6.32
CA ASP A 65 13.55 -9.79 7.11
C ASP A 65 14.79 -9.82 6.21
N GLY A 66 15.89 -9.19 6.62
CA GLY A 66 17.09 -8.87 5.82
C GLY A 66 17.86 -10.04 5.20
N SER A 67 17.23 -11.20 5.03
CA SER A 67 17.67 -12.31 4.21
C SER A 67 17.53 -11.96 2.73
N VAL A 68 18.40 -11.07 2.23
CA VAL A 68 18.77 -11.13 0.82
C VAL A 68 19.27 -12.55 0.57
N ALA A 69 18.45 -13.36 -0.10
CA ALA A 69 18.86 -14.68 -0.56
C ALA A 69 20.14 -14.49 -1.38
N LYS A 70 21.23 -15.02 -0.85
CA LYS A 70 22.57 -14.96 -1.42
C LYS A 70 22.66 -15.80 -2.70
#